data_AF-A0A9E3YN35-F1
#
_entry.id   AF-A0A9E3YN35-F1
#
_cell.length_a   1.000
_cell.length_b   1.000
_cell.length_c   1.000
_cell.angle_alpha   90.00
_cell.angle_beta   90.00
_cell.angle_gamma   90.00
#
_symmetry.space_group_name_H-M   'P 1'
#
loop_
_entity.id
_entity.type
_entity.pdbx_description
1 polymer ?
#
loop_
_entity_poly.entity_id
_entity_poly.type
_entity_poly.pdbx_seq_one_letter_code
_entity_poly.pdbx_strand_id
1 'polypeptide(L)'
;MAIVVLTVLGTPAGASAVPGSADPAFAGALRDWLADDEAAALPALATLAQAENRAAQLLLALIDKTPSLQGPFLALSPRNDRIALLRAPGGLSGQSWLRHATDLPLAAAWSALWAVSAGTGLIERFATLGEARAAREALVVLAARETPALQALDPGQVDPDLLYLLWGFADPDRRAAIAALVPPGDAQRQLMGDTVSAQTLDQWLANASAAAPLNSLCRAVCPGADREPPCRAAAYRALNSHNALLTLGTPAETLVPQDIFLDSPRGRAATMRRILLSRPIRGRRALLSWVQGQSACLGEALGAENRRYHPARPGQSPGN
;
A
#
# COMPACT_ATOMS: atom_id res chain seq x y z
N MET A 1 41.55 19.41 -27.93
CA MET A 1 40.70 20.21 -27.02
C MET A 1 39.34 19.56 -26.98
N ALA A 2 39.02 18.81 -25.92
CA ALA A 2 37.75 18.11 -25.77
C ALA A 2 36.91 18.86 -24.73
N ILE A 3 35.72 19.32 -25.13
CA ILE A 3 34.77 20.01 -24.27
C ILE A 3 33.94 18.93 -23.55
N VAL A 4 34.08 18.85 -22.23
CA VAL A 4 33.22 18.03 -21.37
C VAL A 4 31.98 18.87 -21.06
N VAL A 5 30.83 18.44 -21.58
CA VAL A 5 29.53 19.01 -21.24
C VAL A 5 29.06 18.35 -19.94
N LEU A 6 29.07 19.11 -18.84
CA LEU A 6 28.40 18.70 -17.59
C LEU A 6 26.89 18.88 -17.77
N THR A 7 26.16 17.78 -17.91
CA THR A 7 24.71 17.76 -17.72
C THR A 7 24.40 17.91 -16.24
N VAL A 8 23.95 19.10 -15.84
CA VAL A 8 23.34 19.31 -14.52
C VAL A 8 21.98 18.63 -14.55
N LEU A 9 21.88 17.46 -13.90
CA LEU A 9 20.60 16.84 -13.59
C LEU A 9 19.87 17.76 -12.61
N GLY A 10 18.79 18.40 -13.08
CA GLY A 10 17.91 19.18 -12.21
C GLY A 10 17.33 18.28 -11.13
N THR A 11 17.53 18.66 -9.87
CA THR A 11 16.80 18.07 -8.73
C THR A 11 15.31 18.26 -9.00
N PRO A 12 14.49 17.19 -8.99
CA PRO A 12 13.05 17.34 -9.12
C PRO A 12 12.55 18.34 -8.08
N ALA A 13 11.70 19.27 -8.49
CA ALA A 13 11.12 20.28 -7.62
C ALA A 13 10.47 19.56 -6.42
N GLY A 14 11.10 19.70 -5.25
CA GLY A 14 10.88 18.84 -4.10
C GLY A 14 9.46 19.00 -3.56
N ALA A 15 8.79 17.86 -3.33
CA ALA A 15 7.69 17.82 -2.38
C ALA A 15 8.17 18.51 -1.08
N SER A 16 7.41 19.49 -0.61
CA SER A 16 7.77 20.21 0.61
C SER A 16 7.86 19.19 1.75
N ALA A 17 8.99 19.20 2.48
CA ALA A 17 9.20 18.30 3.59
C ALA A 17 8.07 18.49 4.63
N VAL A 18 7.47 17.39 5.06
CA VAL A 18 6.41 17.42 6.08
C VAL A 18 7.00 17.93 7.40
N PRO A 19 6.45 18.98 8.03
CA PRO A 19 6.95 19.50 9.29
C PRO A 19 7.08 18.40 10.35
N GLY A 20 8.23 18.37 11.04
CA GLY A 20 8.56 17.34 12.03
C GLY A 20 9.14 16.04 11.47
N SER A 21 9.25 15.87 10.14
CA SER A 21 9.87 14.68 9.55
C SER A 21 11.38 14.57 9.78
N ALA A 22 12.06 15.72 9.97
CA ALA A 22 13.49 15.79 10.29
C ALA A 22 13.78 15.70 11.80
N ASP A 23 12.76 15.61 12.65
CA ASP A 23 12.91 15.46 14.10
C ASP A 23 13.57 14.10 14.41
N PRO A 24 14.71 14.04 15.13
CA PRO A 24 15.36 12.80 15.50
C PRO A 24 14.45 11.82 16.26
N ALA A 25 13.52 12.33 17.08
CA ALA A 25 12.57 11.49 17.80
C ALA A 25 11.55 10.84 16.85
N PHE A 26 11.07 11.59 15.85
CA PHE A 26 10.23 11.03 14.78
C PHE A 26 10.99 10.00 13.96
N ALA A 27 12.23 10.29 13.55
CA ALA A 27 13.07 9.36 12.80
C ALA A 27 13.36 8.06 13.58
N GLY A 28 13.53 8.16 14.90
CA GLY A 28 13.64 6.99 15.80
C GLY A 28 12.37 6.16 15.80
N ALA A 29 11.22 6.77 16.09
CA ALA A 29 9.93 6.07 16.14
C ALA A 29 9.54 5.46 14.77
N LEU A 30 9.86 6.15 13.67
CA LEU A 30 9.65 5.64 12.32
C LEU A 30 10.52 4.40 12.05
N ARG A 31 11.78 4.40 12.48
CA ARG A 31 12.68 3.25 12.34
C ARG A 31 12.15 2.03 13.09
N ASP A 32 11.69 2.23 14.33
CA ASP A 32 11.08 1.17 15.13
C ASP A 32 9.81 0.63 14.45
N TRP A 33 8.99 1.52 13.88
CA TRP A 33 7.78 1.12 13.15
C TRP A 33 8.11 0.29 11.90
N LEU A 34 9.14 0.71 11.14
CA LEU A 34 9.64 0.00 9.96
C LEU A 34 10.26 -1.36 10.32
N ALA A 35 10.86 -1.47 11.50
CA ALA A 35 11.31 -2.75 12.06
C ALA A 35 10.17 -3.67 12.52
N ASP A 36 8.91 -3.25 12.32
CA ASP A 36 7.68 -3.92 12.76
C ASP A 36 7.51 -3.97 14.30
N ASP A 37 8.20 -3.10 15.05
CA ASP A 37 8.08 -2.91 16.50
C ASP A 37 7.04 -1.82 16.84
N GLU A 38 5.77 -2.20 16.83
CA GLU A 38 4.68 -1.29 17.18
C GLU A 38 4.65 -0.90 18.65
N ALA A 39 5.16 -1.75 19.53
CA ALA A 39 5.10 -1.54 20.97
C ALA A 39 6.02 -0.39 21.38
N ALA A 40 7.17 -0.25 20.73
CA ALA A 40 8.04 0.92 20.87
C ALA A 40 7.53 2.12 20.03
N ALA A 41 7.20 1.88 18.77
CA ALA A 41 6.97 2.97 17.82
C ALA A 41 5.68 3.77 18.05
N LEU A 42 4.56 3.08 18.30
CA LEU A 42 3.25 3.76 18.32
C LEU A 42 3.07 4.67 19.53
N PRO A 43 3.49 4.30 20.76
CA PRO A 43 3.50 5.25 21.87
C PRO A 43 4.37 6.48 21.59
N ALA A 44 5.55 6.29 21.01
CA ALA A 44 6.45 7.41 20.66
C ALA A 44 5.82 8.33 19.61
N LEU A 45 5.24 7.77 18.54
CA LEU A 45 4.50 8.52 17.53
C LEU A 45 3.30 9.26 18.14
N ALA A 46 2.57 8.63 19.07
CA ALA A 46 1.42 9.26 19.73
C ALA A 46 1.84 10.47 20.58
N THR A 47 2.93 10.36 21.34
CA THR A 47 3.53 11.48 22.08
C THR A 47 3.94 12.61 21.14
N LEU A 48 4.61 12.29 20.02
CA LEU A 48 5.00 13.29 19.02
C LEU A 48 3.79 13.97 18.37
N ALA A 49 2.75 13.21 18.04
CA ALA A 49 1.53 13.76 17.45
C ALA A 49 0.80 14.72 18.41
N GLN A 50 0.82 14.42 19.71
CA GLN A 50 0.31 15.32 20.76
C GLN A 50 1.18 16.57 20.92
N ALA A 51 2.50 16.45 20.72
CA ALA A 51 3.44 17.58 20.66
C ALA A 51 3.44 18.30 19.29
N GLU A 52 2.34 18.21 18.55
CA GLU A 52 2.11 18.88 17.25
C GLU A 52 3.09 18.51 16.12
N ASN A 53 3.81 17.39 16.24
CA ASN A 53 4.63 16.88 15.13
C ASN A 53 3.72 16.41 13.98
N ARG A 54 3.71 17.16 12.87
CA ARG A 54 2.79 16.91 11.74
C ARG A 54 3.09 15.59 11.00
N ALA A 55 4.35 15.20 10.91
CA ALA A 55 4.73 13.92 10.32
C ALA A 55 4.17 12.74 11.14
N ALA A 56 4.23 12.80 12.47
CA ALA A 56 3.63 11.80 13.35
C ALA A 56 2.09 11.77 13.23
N GLN A 57 1.43 12.93 13.21
CA GLN A 57 -0.02 13.04 13.01
C GLN A 57 -0.47 12.42 11.68
N LEU A 58 0.23 12.73 10.58
CA LEU A 58 -0.06 12.17 9.27
C LEU A 58 0.13 10.65 9.26
N LEU A 59 1.28 10.16 9.74
CA LEU A 59 1.58 8.72 9.75
C LEU A 59 0.57 7.92 10.58
N LEU A 60 0.24 8.38 11.79
CA LEU A 60 -0.75 7.70 12.64
C LEU A 60 -2.14 7.65 12.00
N ALA A 61 -2.56 8.73 11.33
CA ALA A 61 -3.84 8.73 10.64
C ALA A 61 -3.89 7.71 9.48
N LEU A 62 -2.78 7.54 8.77
CA LEU A 62 -2.68 6.56 7.68
C LEU A 62 -2.63 5.13 8.21
N ILE A 63 -1.90 4.87 9.31
CA ILE A 63 -1.90 3.57 10.00
C ILE A 63 -3.32 3.22 10.47
N ASP A 64 -4.03 4.17 11.08
CA ASP A 64 -5.40 3.97 11.56
C ASP A 64 -6.38 3.57 10.45
N LYS A 65 -6.21 4.12 9.26
CA LYS A 65 -7.12 3.92 8.12
C LYS A 65 -6.76 2.76 7.21
N THR A 66 -5.57 2.18 7.37
CA THR A 66 -5.08 1.11 6.52
C THR A 66 -4.82 -0.16 7.35
N PRO A 67 -5.78 -1.10 7.42
CA PRO A 67 -5.65 -2.29 8.27
C PRO A 67 -4.40 -3.15 8.01
N SER A 68 -3.89 -3.18 6.78
CA SER A 68 -2.65 -3.91 6.47
C SER A 68 -1.41 -3.30 7.14
N LEU A 69 -1.44 -2.03 7.54
CA LEU A 69 -0.36 -1.39 8.29
C LEU A 69 -0.41 -1.71 9.79
N GLN A 70 -1.52 -2.25 10.29
CA GLN A 70 -1.74 -2.56 11.71
C GLN A 70 -1.26 -3.97 12.03
N GLY A 71 -0.21 -4.04 12.84
CA GLY A 71 0.40 -5.27 13.31
C GLY A 71 -0.33 -5.91 14.49
N PRO A 72 0.24 -7.00 15.01
CA PRO A 72 -0.34 -7.77 16.11
C PRO A 72 -0.55 -6.96 17.39
N PHE A 73 0.39 -6.06 17.73
CA PHE A 73 0.29 -5.25 18.94
C PHE A 73 -0.98 -4.40 18.91
N LEU A 74 -1.24 -3.67 17.82
CA LEU A 74 -2.49 -2.94 17.66
C LEU A 74 -3.70 -3.87 17.60
N ALA A 75 -3.65 -4.92 16.78
CA ALA A 75 -4.81 -5.78 16.55
C ALA A 75 -5.29 -6.50 17.82
N LEU A 76 -4.37 -6.81 18.74
CA LEU A 76 -4.65 -7.46 20.02
C LEU A 76 -4.91 -6.47 21.16
N SER A 77 -4.66 -5.18 20.95
CA SER A 77 -4.89 -4.14 21.96
C SER A 77 -6.39 -3.90 22.19
N PRO A 78 -6.80 -3.62 23.44
CA PRO A 78 -8.11 -3.09 23.76
C PRO A 78 -8.48 -1.88 22.90
N ARG A 79 -9.78 -1.68 22.66
CA ARG A 79 -10.27 -0.55 21.86
C ARG A 79 -9.80 0.80 22.40
N ASN A 80 -9.81 0.99 23.73
CA ASN A 80 -9.43 2.26 24.35
C ASN A 80 -7.95 2.57 24.12
N ASP A 81 -7.08 1.56 24.25
CA ASP A 81 -5.64 1.71 24.03
C ASP A 81 -5.33 2.05 22.57
N ARG A 82 -6.01 1.38 21.62
CA ARG A 82 -5.91 1.74 20.20
C ARG A 82 -6.34 3.17 19.93
N ILE A 83 -7.44 3.63 20.54
CA ILE A 83 -7.90 5.02 20.39
C ILE A 83 -6.84 5.98 20.96
N ALA A 84 -6.31 5.71 22.15
CA ALA A 84 -5.30 6.55 22.77
C ALA A 84 -4.01 6.67 21.94
N LEU A 85 -3.62 5.60 21.23
CA LEU A 85 -2.45 5.59 20.35
C LEU A 85 -2.69 6.27 18.99
N LEU A 86 -3.84 6.03 18.37
CA LEU A 86 -4.05 6.35 16.95
C LEU A 86 -4.94 7.58 16.69
N ARG A 87 -5.60 8.13 17.71
CA ARG A 87 -6.59 9.20 17.55
C ARG A 87 -6.21 10.43 18.36
N ALA A 88 -6.54 11.60 17.81
CA ALA A 88 -6.52 12.84 18.57
C ALA A 88 -7.64 12.85 19.62
N PRO A 89 -7.46 13.53 20.76
CA PRO A 89 -8.53 13.71 21.74
C PRO A 89 -9.78 14.36 21.12
N GLY A 90 -10.96 13.88 21.51
CA GLY A 90 -12.26 14.47 21.14
C GLY A 90 -13.34 13.44 20.81
N GLY A 91 -14.53 13.60 21.40
CA GLY A 91 -15.64 12.65 21.25
C GLY A 91 -15.35 11.26 21.85
N LEU A 92 -16.34 10.35 21.80
CA LEU A 92 -16.25 9.02 22.41
C LEU A 92 -15.28 8.05 21.69
N SER A 93 -14.85 8.36 20.47
CA SER A 93 -13.97 7.50 19.66
C SER A 93 -12.67 8.17 19.22
N GLY A 94 -12.37 9.36 19.77
CA GLY A 94 -11.29 10.20 19.28
C GLY A 94 -11.57 10.79 17.88
N GLN A 95 -10.69 11.68 17.44
CA GLN A 95 -10.71 12.26 16.10
C GLN A 95 -9.56 11.74 15.25
N SER A 96 -9.70 11.80 13.93
CA SER A 96 -8.57 11.55 13.03
C SER A 96 -7.52 12.66 13.18
N TRP A 97 -6.25 12.28 13.30
CA TRP A 97 -5.14 13.22 13.32
C TRP A 97 -5.06 14.10 12.06
N LEU A 98 -5.61 13.68 10.91
CA LEU A 98 -5.67 14.54 9.72
C LEU A 98 -6.45 15.85 9.95
N ARG A 99 -7.39 15.88 10.90
CA ARG A 99 -8.12 17.11 11.25
C ARG A 99 -7.23 18.17 11.89
N HIS A 100 -6.10 17.75 12.44
CA HIS A 100 -5.15 18.64 13.09
C HIS A 100 -4.03 19.06 12.13
N ALA A 101 -3.81 18.33 11.03
CA ALA A 101 -2.76 18.58 10.05
C ALA A 101 -3.30 19.21 8.74
N THR A 102 -4.40 19.94 8.79
CA THR A 102 -5.09 20.48 7.59
C THR A 102 -4.28 21.51 6.81
N ASP A 103 -3.27 22.10 7.45
CA ASP A 103 -2.25 22.95 6.87
C ASP A 103 -1.32 22.20 5.89
N LEU A 104 -1.27 20.87 5.95
CA LEU A 104 -0.52 20.04 5.01
C LEU A 104 -1.35 19.71 3.76
N PRO A 105 -0.85 20.03 2.55
CA PRO A 105 -1.51 19.65 1.30
C PRO A 105 -1.81 18.15 1.20
N LEU A 106 -0.90 17.31 1.68
CA LEU A 106 -1.05 15.85 1.69
C LEU A 106 -2.17 15.38 2.63
N ALA A 107 -2.24 15.91 3.85
CA ALA A 107 -3.32 15.57 4.79
C ALA A 107 -4.68 16.03 4.28
N ALA A 108 -4.74 17.20 3.61
CA ALA A 108 -5.94 17.68 2.96
C ALA A 108 -6.37 16.76 1.80
N ALA A 109 -5.44 16.28 0.98
CA ALA A 109 -5.72 15.33 -0.12
C ALA A 109 -6.30 14.02 0.41
N TRP A 110 -5.71 13.45 1.47
CA TRP A 110 -6.23 12.24 2.13
C TRP A 110 -7.61 12.44 2.74
N SER A 111 -7.81 13.56 3.45
CA SER A 111 -9.12 13.91 4.01
C SER A 111 -10.19 14.02 2.93
N ALA A 112 -9.85 14.61 1.78
CA ALA A 112 -10.74 14.74 0.64
C ALA A 112 -11.04 13.39 -0.03
N LEU A 113 -10.05 12.48 -0.14
CA LEU A 113 -10.27 11.15 -0.71
C LEU A 113 -11.28 10.32 0.10
N TRP A 114 -11.22 10.42 1.43
CA TRP A 114 -12.13 9.71 2.32
C TRP A 114 -13.49 10.37 2.47
N ALA A 115 -13.65 11.60 1.99
CA ALA A 115 -14.96 12.23 1.87
C ALA A 115 -15.77 11.57 0.74
N VAL A 116 -17.10 11.53 0.89
CA VAL A 116 -18.01 10.99 -0.14
C VAL A 116 -17.94 11.83 -1.42
N SER A 117 -17.66 13.13 -1.31
CA SER A 117 -17.54 14.09 -2.41
C SER A 117 -16.17 14.10 -3.10
N ALA A 118 -15.36 13.05 -2.93
CA ALA A 118 -14.06 12.95 -3.60
C ALA A 118 -14.23 13.05 -5.12
N GLY A 119 -13.36 13.82 -5.78
CA GLY A 119 -13.38 14.03 -7.22
C GLY A 119 -12.07 13.60 -7.89
N THR A 120 -12.09 13.53 -9.22
CA THR A 120 -10.95 13.07 -10.04
C THR A 120 -9.70 13.94 -9.93
N GLY A 121 -9.85 15.23 -9.58
CA GLY A 121 -8.71 16.12 -9.32
C GLY A 121 -7.80 15.69 -8.17
N LEU A 122 -8.20 14.71 -7.35
CA LEU A 122 -7.32 14.13 -6.33
C LEU A 122 -6.20 13.26 -6.92
N ILE A 123 -6.41 12.67 -8.10
CA ILE A 123 -5.40 11.82 -8.76
C ILE A 123 -4.17 12.68 -9.10
N GLU A 124 -4.39 13.80 -9.79
CA GLU A 124 -3.34 14.77 -10.14
C GLU A 124 -2.74 15.42 -8.89
N ARG A 125 -3.56 15.72 -7.87
CA ARG A 125 -3.07 16.30 -6.62
C ARG A 125 -2.07 15.38 -5.92
N PHE A 126 -2.37 14.09 -5.78
CA PHE A 126 -1.41 13.13 -5.21
C PHE A 126 -0.17 12.97 -6.09
N ALA A 127 -0.33 12.91 -7.43
CA ALA A 127 0.80 12.84 -8.35
C ALA A 127 1.75 14.05 -8.21
N THR A 128 1.19 15.26 -8.11
CA THR A 128 1.95 16.51 -7.90
C THR A 128 2.68 16.52 -6.56
N LEU A 129 2.12 15.86 -5.54
CA LEU A 129 2.76 15.70 -4.23
C LEU A 129 3.82 14.59 -4.20
N GLY A 130 4.07 13.89 -5.32
CA GLY A 130 4.99 12.75 -5.38
C GLY A 130 4.43 11.46 -4.76
N GLU A 131 3.12 11.39 -4.54
CA GLU A 131 2.44 10.29 -3.85
C GLU A 131 1.81 9.31 -4.85
N ALA A 132 2.65 8.64 -5.65
CA ALA A 132 2.22 7.79 -6.75
C ALA A 132 1.20 6.72 -6.31
N ARG A 133 1.48 5.99 -5.23
CA ARG A 133 0.55 4.98 -4.68
C ARG A 133 -0.78 5.61 -4.20
N ALA A 134 -0.75 6.82 -3.65
CA ALA A 134 -1.98 7.52 -3.25
C ALA A 134 -2.82 7.97 -4.47
N ALA A 135 -2.16 8.38 -5.56
CA ALA A 135 -2.84 8.68 -6.82
C ALA A 135 -3.54 7.43 -7.38
N ARG A 136 -2.89 6.25 -7.31
CA ARG A 136 -3.50 4.96 -7.68
C ARG A 136 -4.71 4.64 -6.81
N GLU A 137 -4.56 4.77 -5.48
CA GLU A 137 -5.67 4.55 -4.56
C GLU A 137 -6.84 5.49 -4.82
N ALA A 138 -6.58 6.76 -5.14
CA ALA A 138 -7.62 7.71 -5.49
C ALA A 138 -8.45 7.21 -6.68
N LEU A 139 -7.79 6.76 -7.76
CA LEU A 139 -8.50 6.21 -8.92
C LEU A 139 -9.27 4.93 -8.58
N VAL A 140 -8.68 4.00 -7.81
CA VAL A 140 -9.37 2.78 -7.36
C VAL A 140 -10.62 3.10 -6.53
N VAL A 141 -10.53 4.05 -5.60
CA VAL A 141 -11.65 4.47 -4.75
C VAL A 141 -12.74 5.16 -5.56
N LEU A 142 -12.37 6.05 -6.48
CA LEU A 142 -13.34 6.74 -7.34
C LEU A 142 -14.05 5.77 -8.28
N ALA A 143 -13.33 4.78 -8.81
CA ALA A 143 -13.90 3.73 -9.65
C ALA A 143 -14.84 2.82 -8.85
N ALA A 144 -14.46 2.43 -7.63
CA ALA A 144 -15.33 1.66 -6.74
C ALA A 144 -16.61 2.41 -6.32
N ARG A 145 -16.62 3.74 -6.42
CA ARG A 145 -17.79 4.60 -6.22
C ARG A 145 -18.56 4.92 -7.51
N GLU A 146 -18.14 4.34 -8.64
CA GLU A 146 -18.74 4.55 -9.97
C GLU A 146 -18.82 6.05 -10.33
N THR A 147 -17.78 6.81 -9.99
CA THR A 147 -17.76 8.27 -10.17
C THR A 147 -17.89 8.63 -11.66
N PRO A 148 -18.98 9.31 -12.10
CA PRO A 148 -19.22 9.54 -13.53
C PRO A 148 -18.12 10.33 -14.24
N ALA A 149 -17.45 11.24 -13.51
CA ALA A 149 -16.36 12.06 -14.04
C ALA A 149 -15.15 11.26 -14.51
N LEU A 150 -15.02 9.97 -14.15
CA LEU A 150 -13.99 9.07 -14.70
C LEU A 150 -14.13 8.88 -16.21
N GLN A 151 -15.36 8.95 -16.74
CA GLN A 151 -15.61 8.93 -18.17
C GLN A 151 -15.10 10.17 -18.89
N ALA A 152 -14.63 11.21 -18.20
CA ALA A 152 -14.04 12.38 -18.86
C ALA A 152 -12.50 12.37 -18.80
N LEU A 153 -11.88 11.43 -18.08
CA LEU A 153 -10.43 11.40 -17.92
C LEU A 153 -9.72 10.98 -19.20
N ASP A 154 -8.69 11.72 -19.57
CA ASP A 154 -7.76 11.34 -20.63
C ASP A 154 -6.96 10.09 -20.19
N PRO A 155 -7.12 8.93 -20.86
CA PRO A 155 -6.35 7.73 -20.55
C PRO A 155 -4.83 7.95 -20.64
N GLY A 156 -4.35 8.88 -21.46
CA GLY A 156 -2.93 9.19 -21.59
C GLY A 156 -2.32 9.91 -20.39
N GLN A 157 -3.15 10.44 -19.48
CA GLN A 157 -2.74 11.11 -18.24
C GLN A 157 -2.93 10.24 -16.99
N VAL A 158 -3.44 9.02 -17.16
CA VAL A 158 -3.64 8.07 -16.07
C VAL A 158 -2.46 7.11 -16.01
N ASP A 159 -2.11 6.68 -14.79
CA ASP A 159 -1.10 5.64 -14.59
C ASP A 159 -1.44 4.42 -15.48
N PRO A 160 -0.49 3.96 -16.31
CA PRO A 160 -0.76 2.91 -17.28
C PRO A 160 -1.26 1.62 -16.62
N ASP A 161 -0.90 1.32 -15.38
CA ASP A 161 -1.34 0.10 -14.66
C ASP A 161 -2.82 0.15 -14.21
N LEU A 162 -3.55 1.24 -14.47
CA LEU A 162 -4.94 1.47 -14.00
C LEU A 162 -5.98 1.62 -15.12
N LEU A 163 -5.59 1.46 -16.38
CA LEU A 163 -6.44 1.75 -17.54
C LEU A 163 -7.70 0.88 -17.61
N TYR A 164 -7.67 -0.36 -17.09
CA TYR A 164 -8.87 -1.20 -17.00
C TYR A 164 -10.01 -0.57 -16.18
N LEU A 165 -9.71 0.31 -15.22
CA LEU A 165 -10.74 1.01 -14.46
C LEU A 165 -11.52 1.98 -15.35
N LEU A 166 -10.85 2.71 -16.25
CA LEU A 166 -11.53 3.57 -17.21
C LEU A 166 -12.30 2.75 -18.26
N TRP A 167 -11.71 1.64 -18.70
CA TRP A 167 -12.31 0.74 -19.68
C TRP A 167 -13.66 0.17 -19.22
N GLY A 168 -13.79 -0.16 -17.93
CA GLY A 168 -15.04 -0.69 -17.36
C GLY A 168 -16.25 0.22 -17.57
N PHE A 169 -16.05 1.54 -17.51
CA PHE A 169 -17.11 2.56 -17.66
C PHE A 169 -17.26 3.11 -19.08
N ALA A 170 -16.39 2.71 -20.01
CA ALA A 170 -16.32 3.26 -21.36
C ALA A 170 -17.33 2.61 -22.31
N ASP A 171 -17.77 3.38 -23.31
CA ASP A 171 -18.47 2.87 -24.50
C ASP A 171 -17.51 2.03 -25.39
N PRO A 172 -18.02 1.29 -26.40
CA PRO A 172 -17.18 0.41 -27.23
C PRO A 172 -16.01 1.10 -27.92
N ASP A 173 -16.20 2.30 -28.47
CA ASP A 173 -15.16 3.01 -29.22
C ASP A 173 -14.04 3.46 -28.27
N ARG A 174 -14.40 4.00 -27.12
CA ARG A 174 -13.43 4.37 -26.09
C ARG A 174 -12.76 3.15 -25.46
N ARG A 175 -13.45 2.03 -25.30
CA ARG A 175 -12.85 0.77 -24.84
C ARG A 175 -11.74 0.32 -25.79
N ALA A 176 -11.96 0.40 -27.10
CA ALA A 176 -10.93 0.08 -28.09
C ALA A 176 -9.72 1.03 -27.99
N ALA A 177 -9.97 2.34 -27.83
CA ALA A 177 -8.92 3.34 -27.65
C ALA A 177 -8.09 3.10 -26.37
N ILE A 178 -8.74 2.82 -25.23
CA ILE A 178 -8.05 2.51 -23.97
C ILE A 178 -7.26 1.20 -24.10
N ALA A 179 -7.86 0.16 -24.67
CA ALA A 179 -7.20 -1.12 -24.86
C ALA A 179 -5.96 -1.01 -25.77
N ALA A 180 -5.92 -0.08 -26.72
CA ALA A 180 -4.73 0.15 -27.55
C ALA A 180 -3.53 0.70 -26.76
N LEU A 181 -3.76 1.31 -25.58
CA LEU A 181 -2.71 1.84 -24.71
C LEU A 181 -2.15 0.79 -23.73
N VAL A 182 -2.87 -0.32 -23.50
CA VAL A 182 -2.45 -1.37 -22.57
C VAL A 182 -1.52 -2.35 -23.29
N PRO A 183 -0.29 -2.60 -22.81
CA PRO A 183 0.59 -3.59 -23.43
C PRO A 183 -0.04 -5.00 -23.48
N PRO A 184 0.21 -5.82 -24.52
CA PRO A 184 -0.37 -7.17 -24.63
C PRO A 184 -0.04 -8.10 -23.46
N GLY A 185 1.08 -7.86 -22.77
CA GLY A 185 1.51 -8.66 -21.63
C GLY A 185 1.09 -8.15 -20.25
N ASP A 186 0.32 -7.08 -20.20
CA ASP A 186 -0.08 -6.47 -18.94
C ASP A 186 -1.16 -7.29 -18.22
N ALA A 187 -1.08 -7.39 -16.88
CA ALA A 187 -2.05 -8.10 -16.06
C ALA A 187 -3.48 -7.55 -16.20
N GLN A 188 -3.65 -6.26 -16.48
CA GLN A 188 -4.98 -5.66 -16.69
C GLN A 188 -5.71 -6.18 -17.93
N ARG A 189 -5.01 -6.77 -18.91
CA ARG A 189 -5.64 -7.42 -20.07
C ARG A 189 -6.65 -8.50 -19.66
N GLN A 190 -6.34 -9.26 -18.61
CA GLN A 190 -7.27 -10.26 -18.06
C GLN A 190 -8.56 -9.61 -17.52
N LEU A 191 -8.46 -8.41 -16.94
CA LEU A 191 -9.59 -7.66 -16.41
C LEU A 191 -10.44 -7.02 -17.53
N MET A 192 -9.83 -6.83 -18.71
CA MET A 192 -10.49 -6.37 -19.94
C MET A 192 -11.08 -7.52 -20.78
N GLY A 193 -10.96 -8.77 -20.31
CA GLY A 193 -11.52 -9.95 -20.98
C GLY A 193 -10.56 -10.72 -21.88
N ASP A 194 -9.30 -10.28 -22.00
CA ASP A 194 -8.28 -11.01 -22.77
C ASP A 194 -7.72 -12.20 -21.96
N THR A 195 -7.08 -13.14 -22.66
CA THR A 195 -6.33 -14.21 -22.01
C THR A 195 -4.85 -13.83 -21.93
N VAL A 196 -4.26 -13.94 -20.74
CA VAL A 196 -2.82 -13.71 -20.52
C VAL A 196 -2.20 -15.00 -20.00
N SER A 197 -1.14 -15.45 -20.67
CA SER A 197 -0.43 -16.66 -20.27
C SER A 197 0.23 -16.50 -18.90
N ALA A 198 0.44 -17.61 -18.18
CA ALA A 198 1.12 -17.57 -16.88
C ALA A 198 2.54 -17.00 -16.97
N GLN A 199 3.27 -17.30 -18.05
CA GLN A 199 4.62 -16.79 -18.29
C GLN A 199 4.61 -15.27 -18.51
N THR A 200 3.68 -14.77 -19.31
CA THR A 200 3.53 -13.34 -19.59
C THR A 200 3.15 -12.57 -18.32
N LEU A 201 2.22 -13.12 -17.52
CA LEU A 201 1.85 -12.53 -16.25
C LEU A 201 3.04 -12.48 -15.28
N ASP A 202 3.85 -13.54 -15.19
CA ASP A 202 5.06 -13.53 -14.34
C ASP A 202 6.09 -12.50 -14.80
N GLN A 203 6.28 -12.35 -16.12
CA GLN A 203 7.15 -11.30 -16.68
C GLN A 203 6.66 -9.90 -16.31
N TRP A 204 5.35 -9.65 -16.38
CA TRP A 204 4.80 -8.37 -15.92
C TRP A 204 5.01 -8.19 -14.42
N LEU A 205 4.68 -9.19 -13.60
CA LEU A 205 4.87 -9.14 -12.14
C LEU A 205 6.34 -8.86 -11.77
N ALA A 206 7.30 -9.41 -12.50
CA ALA A 206 8.71 -9.20 -12.23
C ALA A 206 9.18 -7.75 -12.50
N ASN A 207 8.54 -7.03 -13.42
CA ASN A 207 9.04 -5.76 -13.95
C ASN A 207 8.16 -4.55 -13.62
N ALA A 208 6.86 -4.75 -13.39
CA ALA A 208 5.92 -3.67 -13.14
C ALA A 208 6.18 -3.00 -11.79
N SER A 209 6.17 -1.66 -11.78
CA SER A 209 6.34 -0.87 -10.54
C SER A 209 5.22 -1.17 -9.53
N ALA A 210 3.99 -1.40 -10.01
CA ALA A 210 2.85 -1.83 -9.21
C ALA A 210 3.08 -3.17 -8.48
N ALA A 211 3.90 -4.06 -9.04
CA ALA A 211 4.20 -5.37 -8.47
C ALA A 211 5.39 -5.38 -7.51
N ALA A 212 6.09 -4.24 -7.34
CA ALA A 212 7.24 -4.11 -6.44
C ALA A 212 7.01 -4.65 -5.02
N PRO A 213 5.82 -4.48 -4.37
CA PRO A 213 5.57 -5.06 -3.05
C PRO A 213 5.63 -6.59 -3.01
N LEU A 214 5.11 -7.25 -4.06
CA LEU A 214 5.18 -8.71 -4.18
C LEU A 214 6.62 -9.16 -4.46
N ASN A 215 7.36 -8.39 -5.26
CA ASN A 215 8.74 -8.68 -5.59
C ASN A 215 9.66 -8.60 -4.36
N SER A 216 9.54 -7.53 -3.57
CA SER A 216 10.32 -7.38 -2.33
C SER A 216 9.96 -8.47 -1.30
N LEU A 217 8.67 -8.78 -1.13
CA LEU A 217 8.24 -9.90 -0.27
C LEU A 217 8.87 -11.22 -0.73
N CYS A 218 8.70 -11.59 -2.01
CA CYS A 218 9.16 -12.88 -2.53
C CYS A 218 10.68 -13.02 -2.52
N ARG A 219 11.43 -11.96 -2.82
CA ARG A 219 12.89 -11.97 -2.70
C ARG A 219 13.34 -12.27 -1.27
N ALA A 220 12.63 -11.73 -0.28
CA ALA A 220 12.98 -11.91 1.12
C ALA A 220 12.59 -13.29 1.67
N VAL A 221 11.39 -13.80 1.34
CA VAL A 221 10.89 -15.06 1.93
C VAL A 221 11.22 -16.29 1.09
N CYS A 222 11.45 -16.12 -0.21
CA CYS A 222 11.70 -17.17 -1.18
C CYS A 222 12.96 -16.90 -2.02
N PRO A 223 14.15 -16.71 -1.40
CA PRO A 223 15.33 -16.26 -2.14
C PRO A 223 15.75 -17.26 -3.23
N GLY A 224 16.08 -16.78 -4.43
CA GLY A 224 16.64 -17.61 -5.51
C GLY A 224 15.76 -17.68 -6.74
N ALA A 225 16.41 -17.73 -7.91
CA ALA A 225 15.79 -17.53 -9.22
C ALA A 225 14.63 -18.48 -9.52
N ASP A 226 14.70 -19.74 -9.07
CA ASP A 226 13.65 -20.73 -9.32
C ASP A 226 12.45 -20.62 -8.35
N ARG A 227 12.63 -19.93 -7.22
CA ARG A 227 11.61 -19.82 -6.16
C ARG A 227 10.81 -18.53 -6.23
N GLU A 228 11.37 -17.46 -6.78
CA GLU A 228 10.70 -16.17 -6.88
C GLU A 228 9.48 -16.18 -7.83
N PRO A 229 9.55 -16.72 -9.06
CA PRO A 229 8.40 -16.77 -9.97
C PRO A 229 7.15 -17.46 -9.39
N PRO A 230 7.22 -18.70 -8.85
CA PRO A 230 6.05 -19.33 -8.25
C PRO A 230 5.58 -18.58 -6.99
N CYS A 231 6.49 -17.94 -6.24
CA CYS A 231 6.10 -17.07 -5.13
C CYS A 231 5.27 -15.87 -5.60
N ARG A 232 5.71 -15.11 -6.61
CA ARG A 232 4.99 -13.92 -7.11
C ARG A 232 3.62 -14.30 -7.65
N ALA A 233 3.56 -15.36 -8.46
CA ALA A 233 2.31 -15.85 -9.03
C ALA A 233 1.33 -16.30 -7.92
N ALA A 234 1.83 -17.02 -6.90
CA ALA A 234 1.02 -17.42 -5.75
C ALA A 234 0.54 -16.22 -4.94
N ALA A 235 1.42 -15.24 -4.67
CA ALA A 235 1.09 -14.03 -3.90
C ALA A 235 0.03 -13.18 -4.63
N TYR A 236 0.18 -12.96 -5.94
CA TYR A 236 -0.77 -12.20 -6.75
C TYR A 236 -2.16 -12.85 -6.75
N ARG A 237 -2.24 -14.18 -6.94
CA ARG A 237 -3.51 -14.92 -6.87
C ARG A 237 -4.09 -14.95 -5.46
N ALA A 238 -3.25 -15.08 -4.43
CA ALA A 238 -3.68 -15.07 -3.03
C ALA A 238 -4.28 -13.72 -2.62
N LEU A 239 -3.76 -12.62 -3.19
CA LEU A 239 -4.30 -11.28 -3.02
C LEU A 239 -5.72 -11.16 -3.59
N ASN A 240 -6.03 -11.94 -4.64
CA ASN A 240 -7.36 -12.09 -5.26
C ASN A 240 -8.00 -10.74 -5.68
N SER A 241 -7.18 -9.74 -5.98
CA SER A 241 -7.63 -8.40 -6.36
C SER A 241 -6.48 -7.60 -6.97
N HIS A 242 -6.61 -7.22 -8.24
CA HIS A 242 -5.66 -6.32 -8.89
C HIS A 242 -5.71 -4.92 -8.28
N ASN A 243 -6.91 -4.41 -7.95
CA ASN A 243 -7.09 -3.16 -7.18
C ASN A 243 -6.27 -3.18 -5.87
N ALA A 244 -6.23 -4.32 -5.18
CA ALA A 244 -5.48 -4.44 -3.93
C ALA A 244 -3.96 -4.42 -4.16
N LEU A 245 -3.46 -4.87 -5.32
CA LEU A 245 -2.04 -4.78 -5.66
C LEU A 245 -1.63 -3.32 -5.81
N LEU A 246 -2.43 -2.54 -6.54
CA LEU A 246 -2.15 -1.16 -6.89
C LEU A 246 -2.14 -0.21 -5.69
N THR A 247 -2.72 -0.63 -4.57
CA THR A 247 -2.75 0.15 -3.32
C THR A 247 -1.76 -0.33 -2.27
N LEU A 248 -0.95 -1.35 -2.56
CA LEU A 248 0.17 -1.76 -1.71
C LEU A 248 1.35 -0.81 -1.83
N GLY A 249 2.00 -0.50 -0.71
CA GLY A 249 3.20 0.34 -0.67
C GLY A 249 3.26 1.17 0.60
N THR A 250 4.16 2.15 0.58
CA THR A 250 4.33 3.12 1.65
C THR A 250 3.02 3.88 1.92
N PRO A 251 2.70 4.16 3.20
CA PRO A 251 1.55 5.03 3.52
C PRO A 251 1.68 6.43 2.90
N ALA A 252 2.90 6.99 2.89
CA ALA A 252 3.21 8.30 2.33
C ALA A 252 4.67 8.35 1.88
N GLU A 253 4.91 8.51 0.59
CA GLU A 253 6.24 8.59 -0.04
C GLU A 253 7.06 9.75 0.54
N THR A 254 6.39 10.86 0.85
CA THR A 254 6.99 12.05 1.46
C THR A 254 7.51 11.82 2.88
N LEU A 255 7.06 10.77 3.58
CA LEU A 255 7.55 10.38 4.90
C LEU A 255 8.50 9.19 4.85
N VAL A 256 8.18 8.21 4.03
CA VAL A 256 8.95 6.97 3.87
C VAL A 256 9.00 6.64 2.39
N PRO A 257 10.17 6.70 1.74
CA PRO A 257 10.33 6.26 0.37
C PRO A 257 9.86 4.81 0.17
N GLN A 258 9.22 4.52 -0.96
CA GLN A 258 8.68 3.20 -1.29
C GLN A 258 9.68 2.07 -1.09
N ASP A 259 10.89 2.22 -1.62
CA ASP A 259 11.95 1.21 -1.57
C ASP A 259 12.35 0.89 -0.12
N ILE A 260 12.55 1.92 0.70
CA ILE A 260 12.81 1.80 2.13
C ILE A 260 11.66 1.08 2.84
N PHE A 261 10.40 1.44 2.52
CA PHE A 261 9.25 0.79 3.12
C PHE A 261 9.17 -0.68 2.71
N LEU A 262 9.28 -1.00 1.41
CA LEU A 262 9.15 -2.36 0.90
C LEU A 262 10.24 -3.29 1.45
N ASP A 263 11.47 -2.80 1.56
CA ASP A 263 12.61 -3.58 2.06
C ASP A 263 12.61 -3.73 3.60
N SER A 264 11.74 -3.01 4.30
CA SER A 264 11.58 -3.12 5.75
C SER A 264 10.77 -4.35 6.17
N PRO A 265 10.97 -4.88 7.41
CA PRO A 265 10.07 -5.85 8.01
C PRO A 265 8.59 -5.44 7.96
N ARG A 266 8.30 -4.16 8.19
CA ARG A 266 6.94 -3.59 8.12
C ARG A 266 6.31 -3.73 6.75
N GLY A 267 7.03 -3.39 5.67
CA GLY A 267 6.48 -3.44 4.31
C GLY A 267 6.16 -4.87 3.86
N ARG A 268 7.04 -5.81 4.20
CA ARG A 268 6.79 -7.24 4.00
C ARG A 268 5.58 -7.73 4.79
N ALA A 269 5.52 -7.39 6.07
CA ALA A 269 4.38 -7.75 6.92
C ALA A 269 3.07 -7.13 6.41
N ALA A 270 3.08 -5.87 5.98
CA ALA A 270 1.91 -5.21 5.42
C ALA A 270 1.38 -5.90 4.15
N THR A 271 2.29 -6.35 3.27
CA THR A 271 1.94 -7.12 2.07
C THR A 271 1.30 -8.47 2.45
N MET A 272 1.92 -9.20 3.38
CA MET A 272 1.37 -10.48 3.90
C MET A 272 0.01 -10.28 4.57
N ARG A 273 -0.15 -9.25 5.40
CA ARG A 273 -1.42 -8.90 6.04
C ARG A 273 -2.50 -8.60 5.02
N ARG A 274 -2.18 -7.87 3.95
CA ARG A 274 -3.14 -7.60 2.88
C ARG A 274 -3.60 -8.89 2.18
N ILE A 275 -2.68 -9.83 1.93
CA ILE A 275 -3.02 -11.16 1.42
C ILE A 275 -3.94 -11.90 2.40
N LEU A 276 -3.62 -11.93 3.70
CA LEU A 276 -4.44 -12.59 4.71
C LEU A 276 -5.84 -11.95 4.90
N LEU A 277 -5.96 -10.66 4.59
CA LEU A 277 -7.22 -9.90 4.61
C LEU A 277 -8.06 -10.11 3.34
N SER A 278 -7.53 -10.74 2.27
CA SER A 278 -8.31 -11.06 1.07
C SER A 278 -9.40 -12.12 1.32
N ARG A 279 -9.28 -12.85 2.44
CA ARG A 279 -10.23 -13.89 2.85
C ARG A 279 -10.73 -13.64 4.27
N PRO A 280 -12.00 -14.00 4.58
CA PRO A 280 -12.46 -14.01 5.95
C PRO A 280 -11.67 -15.04 6.77
N ILE A 281 -11.66 -14.91 8.09
CA ILE A 281 -10.92 -15.81 9.01
C ILE A 281 -11.20 -17.29 8.70
N ARG A 282 -12.46 -17.65 8.40
CA ARG A 282 -12.86 -19.03 8.08
C ARG A 282 -12.20 -19.58 6.81
N GLY A 283 -11.91 -18.71 5.83
CA GLY A 283 -11.27 -19.07 4.57
C GLY A 283 -9.73 -19.08 4.61
N ARG A 284 -9.12 -18.53 5.66
CA ARG A 284 -7.65 -18.39 5.74
C ARG A 284 -6.91 -19.72 5.72
N ARG A 285 -7.43 -20.76 6.39
CA ARG A 285 -6.81 -22.09 6.38
C ARG A 285 -6.70 -22.66 4.97
N ALA A 286 -7.76 -22.52 4.16
CA ALA A 286 -7.75 -22.98 2.77
C ALA A 286 -6.79 -22.15 1.91
N LEU A 287 -6.76 -20.83 2.10
CA LEU A 287 -5.78 -19.95 1.45
C LEU A 287 -4.35 -20.38 1.76
N LEU A 288 -4.00 -20.54 3.03
CA LEU A 288 -2.66 -20.94 3.47
C LEU A 288 -2.26 -22.30 2.90
N SER A 289 -3.16 -23.29 2.96
CA SER A 289 -2.91 -24.61 2.37
C SER A 289 -2.70 -24.55 0.86
N TRP A 290 -3.48 -23.73 0.15
CA TRP A 290 -3.31 -23.54 -1.29
C TRP A 290 -1.97 -22.86 -1.60
N VAL A 291 -1.63 -21.77 -0.91
CA VAL A 291 -0.36 -21.06 -1.11
C VAL A 291 0.83 -21.99 -0.82
N GLN A 292 0.79 -22.77 0.26
CA GLN A 292 1.84 -23.75 0.59
C GLN A 292 2.09 -24.74 -0.55
N GLY A 293 1.03 -25.17 -1.25
CA GLY A 293 1.14 -26.06 -2.41
C GLY A 293 1.69 -25.39 -3.68
N GLN A 294 1.62 -24.05 -3.79
CA GLN A 294 2.18 -23.30 -4.93
C GLN A 294 3.60 -22.79 -4.64
N SER A 295 3.85 -22.35 -3.41
CA SER A 295 5.12 -21.82 -2.92
C SER A 295 5.23 -22.10 -1.43
N ALA A 296 6.04 -23.11 -1.07
CA ALA A 296 6.20 -23.55 0.31
C ALA A 296 6.73 -22.44 1.23
N CYS A 297 7.70 -21.65 0.74
CA CYS A 297 8.30 -20.56 1.48
C CYS A 297 7.32 -19.40 1.73
N LEU A 298 6.48 -19.06 0.75
CA LEU A 298 5.44 -18.04 0.95
C LEU A 298 4.34 -18.56 1.89
N GLY A 299 3.95 -19.82 1.77
CA GLY A 299 2.96 -20.45 2.65
C GLY A 299 3.42 -20.46 4.10
N GLU A 300 4.68 -20.79 4.35
CA GLU A 300 5.31 -20.74 5.67
C GLU A 300 5.32 -19.31 6.25
N ALA A 301 5.75 -18.33 5.44
CA ALA A 301 5.79 -16.92 5.85
C ALA A 301 4.40 -16.37 6.19
N LEU A 302 3.39 -16.64 5.35
CA LEU A 302 2.00 -16.24 5.62
C LEU A 302 1.42 -16.97 6.84
N GLY A 303 1.79 -18.23 7.04
CA GLY A 303 1.40 -19.01 8.22
C GLY A 303 1.97 -18.41 9.50
N ALA A 304 3.26 -18.05 9.48
CA ALA A 304 3.92 -17.35 10.58
C ALA A 304 3.27 -16.01 10.88
N GLU A 305 3.01 -15.18 9.86
CA GLU A 305 2.34 -13.89 10.04
C GLU A 305 0.93 -14.07 10.62
N ASN A 306 0.14 -15.02 10.12
CA ASN A 306 -1.21 -15.27 10.65
C ASN A 306 -1.18 -15.71 12.12
N ARG A 307 -0.20 -16.51 12.55
CA ARG A 307 -0.07 -16.95 13.95
C ARG A 307 0.14 -15.79 14.93
N ARG A 308 0.79 -14.70 14.51
CA ARG A 308 1.04 -13.52 15.37
C ARG A 308 -0.24 -12.85 15.86
N TYR A 309 -1.36 -13.03 15.15
CA TYR A 309 -2.67 -12.43 15.49
C TYR A 309 -3.53 -13.30 16.42
N HIS A 310 -3.02 -14.44 16.87
CA HIS A 310 -3.70 -15.29 17.83
C HIS A 310 -3.04 -15.11 19.20
N PRO A 311 -3.81 -14.74 20.25
CA PRO A 311 -3.28 -14.77 21.61
C PRO A 311 -2.71 -16.16 21.91
N ALA A 312 -1.52 -16.21 22.50
CA ALA A 312 -0.99 -17.46 23.02
C ALA A 312 -1.99 -18.00 24.04
N ARG A 313 -2.54 -19.19 23.80
CA ARG A 313 -3.38 -19.86 24.79
C ARG A 313 -2.48 -20.39 25.90
N PRO A 314 -2.75 -20.06 27.18
CA PRO A 314 -2.00 -20.63 28.29
C PRO A 314 -1.97 -22.16 28.19
N GLY A 315 -0.77 -22.75 28.23
CA GLY A 315 -0.58 -24.21 28.22
C GLY A 315 -0.61 -24.91 26.85
N GLN A 316 -0.68 -24.18 25.73
CA GLN A 316 -0.47 -24.76 24.39
C GLN A 316 0.88 -24.33 23.84
N SER A 317 1.78 -25.29 23.62
CA SER A 317 2.98 -25.06 22.81
C SER A 317 2.58 -24.56 21.41
N PRO A 318 3.35 -23.66 20.78
CA PRO A 318 3.08 -23.22 19.42
C PRO A 318 3.13 -24.45 18.49
N GLY A 319 1.95 -24.93 18.09
CA GLY A 319 1.82 -26.13 17.27
C GLY A 319 2.30 -25.91 15.85
N ASN A 320 3.11 -26.87 15.37
CA ASN A 320 3.50 -27.08 13.98
C ASN A 320 2.31 -27.06 13.02
#